data_AF-A0A0A1TY63-F1
#
_entry.id   AF-A0A0A1TY63-F1
#
_cell.length_a   1.000
_cell.length_b   1.000
_cell.length_c   1.000
_cell.angle_alpha   90.00
_cell.angle_beta   90.00
_cell.angle_gamma   90.00
#
_symmetry.space_group_name_H-M   'P 1'
#
loop_
_entity.id
_entity.type
_entity.pdbx_description
1 polymer ?
#
loop_
_entity_poly.entity_id
_entity_poly.type
_entity_poly.pdbx_seq_one_letter_code
_entity_poly.pdbx_strand_id
1 'polypeptide(L)'
;MKSLTEIKRESKTYEAIQQALMVGLLTEAGFSFDLKCPERLASKTLQNLVILECYFQGNPLGFGQKIEEYCASQYLRDSEGAKTQNEIKVAKRRKDLNRSALSFNWLVKYVEQYGYILTRRPTKIPKKTLQMEKITGIGTDHECIFNEDAIEQIGRKIHVHILSEFQRHMSSFRLKEYDEFCQLTLQTKNRLVKLEERSMK
;
A
#
# COMPACT_ATOMS: atom_id res chain seq x y z
N MET A 1 -27.21 -3.97 -9.39
CA MET A 1 -26.40 -4.99 -8.70
C MET A 1 -25.02 -5.00 -9.35
N LYS A 2 -23.93 -4.84 -8.58
CA LYS A 2 -22.56 -4.83 -9.14
C LYS A 2 -22.18 -6.23 -9.63
N SER A 3 -21.51 -6.32 -10.77
CA SER A 3 -20.95 -7.56 -11.30
C SER A 3 -19.80 -8.08 -10.41
N LEU A 4 -19.54 -9.39 -10.46
CA LEU A 4 -18.38 -9.99 -9.80
C LEU A 4 -17.04 -9.35 -10.23
N THR A 5 -16.97 -8.87 -11.47
CA THR A 5 -15.80 -8.17 -12.01
C THR A 5 -15.61 -6.80 -11.36
N GLU A 6 -16.71 -6.05 -11.18
CA GLU A 6 -16.67 -4.74 -10.50
C GLU A 6 -16.29 -4.88 -9.03
N ILE A 7 -16.88 -5.84 -8.31
CA ILE A 7 -16.55 -6.12 -6.90
C ILE A 7 -15.04 -6.42 -6.75
N LYS A 8 -14.46 -7.22 -7.66
CA LYS A 8 -13.02 -7.52 -7.65
C LYS A 8 -12.16 -6.29 -7.95
N ARG A 9 -12.61 -5.41 -8.85
CA ARG A 9 -11.89 -4.17 -9.18
C ARG A 9 -11.92 -3.18 -8.01
N GLU A 10 -13.06 -3.02 -7.36
CA GLU A 10 -13.21 -2.17 -6.17
C GLU A 10 -12.33 -2.67 -5.03
N SER A 11 -12.30 -3.99 -4.79
CA SER A 11 -11.42 -4.58 -3.78
C SER A 11 -9.93 -4.27 -4.02
N LYS A 12 -9.47 -4.36 -5.28
CA LYS A 12 -8.08 -4.02 -5.65
C LYS A 12 -7.77 -2.52 -5.55
N THR A 13 -8.72 -1.68 -5.95
CA THR A 13 -8.60 -0.23 -5.77
C THR A 13 -8.46 0.10 -4.28
N TYR A 14 -9.26 -0.54 -3.43
CA TYR A 14 -9.19 -0.34 -1.98
C TYR A 14 -7.86 -0.81 -1.39
N GLU A 15 -7.29 -1.92 -1.88
CA GLU A 15 -5.93 -2.35 -1.53
C GLU A 15 -4.87 -1.28 -1.81
N ALA A 16 -4.93 -0.69 -3.01
CA ALA A 16 -3.98 0.35 -3.42
C ALA A 16 -4.12 1.62 -2.57
N ILE A 17 -5.35 1.97 -2.22
CA ILE A 17 -5.68 3.10 -1.35
C ILE A 17 -5.15 2.89 0.07
N GLN A 18 -5.37 1.70 0.65
CA GLN A 18 -4.80 1.35 1.95
C GLN A 18 -3.28 1.43 1.92
N GLN A 19 -2.64 0.90 0.87
CA GLN A 19 -1.19 0.96 0.72
C GLN A 19 -0.68 2.40 0.68
N ALA A 20 -1.32 3.26 -0.11
CA ALA A 20 -0.93 4.67 -0.21
C ALA A 20 -1.07 5.41 1.12
N LEU A 21 -2.10 5.11 1.91
CA LEU A 21 -2.22 5.69 3.24
C LEU A 21 -1.09 5.26 4.16
N MET A 22 -0.73 3.97 4.18
CA MET A 22 0.42 3.50 4.98
C MET A 22 1.72 4.19 4.56
N VAL A 23 1.94 4.35 3.24
CA VAL A 23 3.09 5.10 2.70
C VAL A 23 3.07 6.54 3.21
N GLY A 24 1.94 7.23 3.12
CA GLY A 24 1.79 8.59 3.62
C GLY A 24 2.12 8.73 5.11
N LEU A 25 1.58 7.86 5.96
CA LEU A 25 1.86 7.86 7.40
C LEU A 25 3.35 7.67 7.70
N LEU A 26 4.00 6.76 6.97
CA LEU A 26 5.45 6.55 7.13
C LEU A 26 6.27 7.73 6.60
N THR A 27 5.84 8.40 5.51
CA THR A 27 6.54 9.62 5.08
C THR A 27 6.50 10.73 6.11
N GLU A 28 5.39 10.90 6.84
CA GLU A 28 5.29 11.82 7.98
C GLU A 28 6.24 11.43 9.12
N ALA A 29 6.48 10.13 9.30
CA ALA A 29 7.40 9.59 10.30
C ALA A 29 8.88 9.64 9.90
N GLY A 30 9.24 10.15 8.71
CA GLY A 30 10.64 10.28 8.26
C GLY A 30 11.12 9.18 7.30
N PHE A 31 10.20 8.43 6.68
CA PHE A 31 10.53 7.44 5.65
C PHE A 31 10.48 8.04 4.24
N SER A 32 11.34 7.55 3.35
CA SER A 32 11.21 7.76 1.91
C SER A 32 11.12 6.44 1.15
N PHE A 33 10.57 6.51 -0.06
CA PHE A 33 10.27 5.33 -0.87
C PHE A 33 10.72 5.55 -2.31
N ASP A 34 11.51 4.60 -2.82
CA ASP A 34 11.72 4.48 -4.26
C ASP A 34 10.58 3.64 -4.84
N LEU A 35 9.83 4.24 -5.76
CA LEU A 35 8.67 3.64 -6.40
C LEU A 35 8.97 3.38 -7.87
N LYS A 36 8.59 2.20 -8.36
CA LYS A 36 8.67 1.91 -9.80
C LYS A 36 7.57 2.68 -10.53
N CYS A 37 7.96 3.45 -11.54
CA CYS A 37 7.02 4.06 -12.46
C CYS A 37 6.51 2.98 -13.44
N PRO A 38 5.19 2.74 -13.52
CA PRO A 38 4.63 1.80 -14.47
C PRO A 38 4.69 2.39 -15.89
N GLU A 39 5.03 1.56 -16.89
CA GLU A 39 5.00 1.95 -18.30
C GLU A 39 3.61 2.38 -18.77
N ARG A 40 2.56 1.82 -18.14
CA ARG A 40 1.16 2.13 -18.44
C ARG A 40 0.36 2.19 -17.14
N LEU A 41 -0.35 3.30 -16.95
CA LEU A 41 -1.32 3.44 -15.87
C LEU A 41 -2.66 2.82 -16.27
N ALA A 42 -3.26 2.06 -15.36
CA ALA A 42 -4.60 1.50 -15.57
C ALA A 42 -5.65 2.62 -15.44
N SER A 43 -6.55 2.75 -16.42
CA SER A 43 -7.53 3.84 -16.46
C SER A 43 -8.72 3.67 -15.50
N LYS A 44 -8.98 2.46 -15.01
CA LYS A 44 -10.22 2.13 -14.26
C LYS A 44 -10.00 1.52 -12.88
N THR A 45 -8.76 1.19 -12.53
CA THR A 45 -8.47 0.47 -11.28
C THR A 45 -7.15 0.97 -10.75
N LEU A 46 -7.16 1.50 -9.52
CA LEU A 46 -5.92 1.84 -8.84
C LEU A 46 -5.17 0.54 -8.54
N GLN A 47 -3.86 0.56 -8.80
CA GLN A 47 -2.99 -0.57 -8.58
C GLN A 47 -2.03 -0.24 -7.44
N ASN A 48 -1.64 -1.27 -6.70
CA ASN A 48 -0.61 -1.12 -5.67
C ASN A 48 0.66 -0.51 -6.28
N LEU A 49 1.22 0.45 -5.57
CA LEU A 49 2.52 1.01 -5.86
C LEU A 49 3.57 -0.09 -5.71
N VAL A 50 4.47 -0.17 -6.67
CA VAL A 50 5.57 -1.13 -6.64
C VAL A 50 6.76 -0.45 -5.98
N ILE A 51 6.91 -0.69 -4.68
CA ILE A 51 8.03 -0.18 -3.89
C ILE A 51 9.29 -0.97 -4.28
N LEU A 52 10.34 -0.24 -4.60
CA LEU A 52 11.68 -0.73 -4.95
C LEU A 52 12.60 -0.72 -3.75
N GLU A 53 12.58 0.33 -2.93
CA GLU A 53 13.37 0.44 -1.70
C GLU A 53 12.67 1.38 -0.71
N CYS A 54 12.93 1.17 0.58
CA CYS A 54 12.48 2.02 1.67
C CYS A 54 13.71 2.56 2.41
N TYR A 55 13.65 3.84 2.79
CA TYR A 55 14.68 4.51 3.55
C TYR A 55 14.09 5.06 4.85
N PHE A 56 14.89 5.11 5.90
CA PHE A 56 14.58 5.86 7.11
C PHE A 56 15.70 6.86 7.37
N GLN A 57 15.38 8.16 7.36
CA GLN A 57 16.36 9.23 7.52
C GLN A 57 17.54 9.08 6.55
N GLY A 58 17.24 8.76 5.28
CA GLY A 58 18.23 8.54 4.21
C GLY A 58 18.93 7.17 4.23
N ASN A 59 18.77 6.34 5.27
CA ASN A 59 19.42 5.03 5.36
C ASN A 59 18.55 3.93 4.74
N PRO A 60 19.08 3.11 3.81
CA PRO A 60 18.31 2.03 3.19
C PRO A 60 17.99 0.91 4.20
N LEU A 61 16.78 0.37 4.13
CA LEU A 61 16.31 -0.70 5.03
C LEU A 61 16.45 -2.11 4.41
N GLY A 62 16.94 -2.18 3.16
CA GLY A 62 17.05 -3.41 2.37
C GLY A 62 15.67 -4.03 2.09
N PHE A 63 14.63 -3.19 1.99
CA PHE A 63 13.26 -3.62 1.73
C PHE A 63 13.17 -4.33 0.38
N GLY A 64 13.71 -3.71 -0.67
CA GLY A 64 13.62 -4.22 -2.04
C GLY A 64 14.19 -5.61 -2.18
N GLN A 65 15.41 -5.78 -1.66
CA GLN A 65 16.14 -7.04 -1.66
C GLN A 65 15.35 -8.14 -0.93
N LYS A 66 14.90 -7.90 0.31
CA LYS A 66 14.18 -8.90 1.11
C LYS A 66 12.88 -9.35 0.44
N ILE A 67 12.13 -8.42 -0.14
CA ILE A 67 10.88 -8.74 -0.85
C ILE A 67 11.18 -9.55 -2.11
N GLU A 68 12.18 -9.16 -2.91
CA GLU A 68 12.52 -9.87 -4.15
C GLU A 68 13.11 -11.26 -3.87
N GLU A 69 13.96 -11.43 -2.86
CA GLU A 69 14.53 -12.73 -2.47
C GLU A 69 13.43 -13.73 -2.11
N TYR A 70 12.46 -13.33 -1.29
CA TYR A 70 11.31 -14.17 -0.96
C TYR A 70 10.50 -14.51 -2.22
N CYS A 71 10.15 -13.50 -3.03
CA CYS A 71 9.27 -13.68 -4.18
C CYS A 71 9.92 -14.52 -5.28
N ALA A 72 11.21 -14.32 -5.54
CA ALA A 72 12.00 -15.08 -6.50
C ALA A 72 12.14 -16.54 -6.05
N SER A 73 12.46 -16.78 -4.78
CA SER A 73 12.56 -18.14 -4.22
C SER A 73 11.24 -18.90 -4.33
N GLN A 74 10.11 -18.25 -4.02
CA GLN A 74 8.80 -18.88 -4.18
C GLN A 74 8.44 -19.11 -5.64
N TYR A 75 8.77 -18.17 -6.53
CA TYR A 75 8.52 -18.31 -7.96
C TYR A 75 9.27 -19.51 -8.55
N LEU A 76 10.56 -19.66 -8.20
CA LEU A 76 11.38 -20.79 -8.65
C LEU A 76 10.73 -22.12 -8.26
N ARG A 77 10.35 -22.29 -6.99
CA ARG A 77 9.64 -23.48 -6.51
C ARG A 77 8.31 -23.72 -7.21
N ASP A 78 7.53 -22.67 -7.45
CA ASP A 78 6.22 -22.78 -8.11
C ASP A 78 6.34 -23.07 -9.61
N SER A 79 7.47 -22.69 -10.22
CA SER A 79 7.77 -22.91 -11.64
C SER A 79 8.55 -24.21 -11.90
N GLU A 80 9.10 -24.83 -10.85
CA GLU A 80 9.83 -26.08 -10.94
C GLU A 80 8.92 -27.20 -11.45
N GLY A 81 9.30 -27.83 -12.56
CA GLY A 81 8.48 -28.85 -13.21
C GLY A 81 7.26 -28.33 -13.98
N ALA A 82 7.11 -27.01 -14.16
CA ALA A 82 6.08 -26.46 -15.05
C ALA A 82 6.34 -26.90 -16.49
N LYS A 83 5.36 -27.57 -17.09
CA LYS A 83 5.45 -28.12 -18.47
C LYS A 83 4.76 -27.23 -19.49
N THR A 84 3.91 -26.32 -19.02
CA THR A 84 3.08 -25.48 -19.87
C THR A 84 3.29 -23.99 -19.61
N GLN A 85 3.08 -23.18 -20.65
CA GLN A 85 3.08 -21.71 -20.53
C GLN A 85 2.03 -21.19 -19.55
N ASN A 86 0.92 -21.92 -19.38
CA ASN A 86 -0.12 -21.54 -18.42
C ASN A 86 0.34 -21.72 -16.97
N GLU A 87 1.06 -22.79 -16.65
CA GLU A 87 1.62 -23.01 -15.32
C GLU A 87 2.64 -21.92 -14.96
N ILE A 88 3.51 -21.55 -15.90
CA ILE A 88 4.47 -20.45 -15.74
C ILE A 88 3.74 -19.12 -15.48
N LYS A 89 2.68 -18.81 -16.24
CA LYS A 89 1.85 -17.61 -16.02
C LYS A 89 1.20 -17.61 -14.64
N VAL A 90 0.73 -18.77 -14.16
CA VAL A 90 0.14 -18.91 -12.82
C VAL A 90 1.20 -18.67 -11.73
N ALA A 91 2.39 -19.26 -11.87
CA ALA A 91 3.51 -19.04 -10.95
C ALA A 91 3.90 -17.56 -10.89
N LYS A 92 4.02 -16.90 -12.05
CA LYS A 92 4.32 -15.46 -12.14
C LYS A 92 3.24 -14.61 -11.44
N ARG A 93 1.97 -14.93 -11.67
CA ARG A 93 0.86 -14.23 -11.01
C ARG A 93 0.91 -14.39 -9.49
N ARG A 94 1.29 -15.57 -8.97
CA ARG A 94 1.45 -15.78 -7.52
C ARG A 94 2.62 -14.98 -6.96
N LYS A 95 3.74 -14.89 -7.69
CA LYS A 95 4.86 -14.00 -7.37
C LYS A 95 4.37 -12.56 -7.19
N ASP A 96 3.62 -12.04 -8.15
CA ASP A 96 3.11 -10.66 -8.11
C ASP A 96 2.16 -10.43 -6.93
N LEU A 97 1.24 -11.37 -6.66
CA LEU A 97 0.32 -11.30 -5.51
C LEU A 97 1.08 -11.32 -4.18
N ASN A 98 2.08 -12.19 -4.04
CA ASN A 98 2.90 -12.28 -2.84
C ASN A 98 3.73 -11.02 -2.63
N ARG A 99 4.30 -10.44 -3.70
CA ARG A 99 5.01 -9.16 -3.62
C ARG A 99 4.11 -8.06 -3.07
N SER A 100 2.89 -7.93 -3.59
CA SER A 100 1.93 -6.94 -3.09
C SER A 100 1.56 -7.17 -1.62
N ALA A 101 1.25 -8.42 -1.24
CA ALA A 101 0.89 -8.74 0.14
C ALA A 101 2.05 -8.51 1.12
N LEU A 102 3.27 -8.93 0.79
CA LEU A 102 4.44 -8.71 1.63
C LEU A 102 4.78 -7.24 1.78
N SER A 103 4.77 -6.50 0.67
CA SER A 103 5.05 -5.07 0.68
C SER A 103 4.07 -4.35 1.59
N PHE A 104 2.77 -4.66 1.46
CA PHE A 104 1.74 -4.06 2.30
C PHE A 104 1.89 -4.45 3.78
N ASN A 105 2.03 -5.74 4.09
CA ASN A 105 2.14 -6.20 5.48
C ASN A 105 3.44 -5.68 6.14
N TRP A 106 4.50 -5.41 5.36
CA TRP A 106 5.69 -4.72 5.86
C TRP A 106 5.36 -3.28 6.26
N LEU A 107 4.65 -2.53 5.41
CA LEU A 107 4.23 -1.16 5.74
C LEU A 107 3.35 -1.14 7.00
N VAL A 108 2.39 -2.07 7.10
CA VAL A 108 1.52 -2.23 8.28
C VAL A 108 2.35 -2.38 9.57
N LYS A 109 3.32 -3.30 9.57
CA LYS A 109 4.20 -3.52 10.73
C LYS A 109 4.98 -2.27 11.11
N TYR A 110 5.48 -1.53 10.14
CA TYR A 110 6.24 -0.31 10.40
C TYR A 110 5.33 0.82 10.88
N VAL A 111 4.11 0.96 10.35
CA VAL A 111 3.13 1.90 10.87
C VAL A 111 2.81 1.60 12.34
N GLU A 112 2.65 0.33 12.72
CA GLU A 112 2.45 -0.05 14.12
C GLU A 112 3.66 0.24 15.01
N GLN A 113 4.87 0.00 14.53
CA GLN A 113 6.10 0.33 15.26
C GLN A 113 6.25 1.83 15.54
N TYR A 114 5.59 2.69 14.75
CA TYR A 114 5.57 4.14 14.94
C TYR A 114 4.35 4.64 15.74
N GLY A 115 3.69 3.75 16.48
CA GLY A 115 2.72 4.11 17.51
C GLY A 115 1.26 4.14 17.05
N TYR A 116 0.97 3.70 15.82
CA TYR A 116 -0.40 3.55 15.35
C TYR A 116 -0.98 2.20 15.73
N ILE A 117 -2.27 2.18 16.07
CA ILE A 117 -3.05 0.97 16.33
C ILE A 117 -3.94 0.71 15.12
N LEU A 118 -3.78 -0.47 14.51
CA LEU A 118 -4.50 -0.85 13.30
C LEU A 118 -5.62 -1.84 13.58
N THR A 119 -6.86 -1.44 13.31
CA THR A 119 -8.02 -2.34 13.31
C THR A 119 -8.07 -3.11 12.01
N ARG A 120 -8.26 -4.43 12.11
CA ARG A 120 -8.23 -5.36 10.98
C ARG A 120 -9.58 -6.04 10.82
N ARG A 121 -9.94 -6.38 9.59
CA ARG A 121 -11.02 -7.33 9.32
C ARG A 121 -10.46 -8.69 8.87
N PRO A 122 -11.08 -9.80 9.30
CA PRO A 122 -10.69 -11.12 8.83
C PRO A 122 -10.90 -11.22 7.32
N THR A 123 -9.95 -11.86 6.65
CA THR A 123 -10.11 -12.26 5.25
C THR A 123 -9.87 -13.75 5.09
N LYS A 124 -10.35 -14.29 3.97
CA LYS A 124 -10.14 -15.69 3.63
C LYS A 124 -8.63 -15.96 3.47
N ILE A 125 -8.12 -16.93 4.21
CA ILE A 125 -6.74 -17.38 4.10
C ILE A 125 -6.55 -18.06 2.73
N PRO A 126 -5.64 -17.55 1.88
CA PRO A 126 -5.32 -18.17 0.60
C PRO A 126 -4.43 -19.41 0.77
N LYS A 127 -4.61 -20.41 -0.10
CA LYS A 127 -3.85 -21.68 -0.04
C LYS A 127 -2.42 -21.62 -0.61
N LYS A 128 -2.17 -20.69 -1.54
CA LYS A 128 -0.96 -20.68 -2.40
C LYS A 128 -0.28 -19.31 -2.49
N THR A 129 -0.87 -18.30 -1.85
CA THR A 129 -0.31 -16.95 -1.79
C THR A 129 -0.33 -16.49 -0.35
N LEU A 130 0.33 -15.39 -0.07
CA LEU A 130 0.26 -14.73 1.21
C LEU A 130 -1.07 -13.97 1.34
N GLN A 131 -1.54 -13.87 2.58
CA GLN A 131 -2.69 -13.06 2.94
C GLN A 131 -2.22 -11.62 3.13
N MET A 132 -2.76 -10.72 2.33
CA MET A 132 -2.63 -9.29 2.58
C MET A 132 -3.59 -8.91 3.71
N GLU A 133 -3.09 -8.16 4.70
CA GLU A 133 -3.92 -7.63 5.78
C GLU A 133 -4.98 -6.67 5.23
N LYS A 134 -6.10 -6.53 5.93
CA LYS A 134 -7.17 -5.57 5.58
C LYS A 134 -7.43 -4.66 6.75
N ILE A 135 -7.07 -3.39 6.57
CA ILE A 135 -7.22 -2.38 7.60
C ILE A 135 -8.58 -1.72 7.46
N THR A 136 -9.31 -1.59 8.57
CA THR A 136 -10.62 -0.92 8.64
C THR A 136 -10.59 0.31 9.55
N GLY A 137 -9.55 0.44 10.35
CA GLY A 137 -9.35 1.56 11.24
C GLY A 137 -7.88 1.76 11.58
N ILE A 138 -7.51 3.01 11.83
CA ILE A 138 -6.16 3.43 12.27
C ILE A 138 -6.38 4.43 13.40
N GLY A 139 -5.73 4.23 14.53
CA GLY A 139 -5.81 5.12 15.68
C GLY A 139 -4.50 5.20 16.44
N THR A 140 -4.57 5.77 17.62
CA THR A 140 -3.57 5.71 18.69
C THR A 140 -4.22 5.11 19.93
N ASP A 141 -3.48 5.00 21.03
CA ASP A 141 -4.03 4.54 22.32
C ASP A 141 -5.21 5.39 22.82
N HIS A 142 -5.37 6.61 22.30
CA HIS A 142 -6.33 7.59 22.81
C HIS A 142 -7.46 7.92 21.83
N GLU A 143 -7.25 7.77 20.52
CA GLU A 143 -8.22 8.21 19.52
C GLU A 143 -8.20 7.39 18.23
N CYS A 144 -9.37 7.24 17.60
CA CYS A 144 -9.47 6.73 16.23
C CYS A 144 -9.20 7.87 15.25
N ILE A 145 -8.11 7.78 14.49
CA ILE A 145 -7.67 8.83 13.58
C ILE A 145 -8.28 8.61 12.18
N PHE A 146 -8.37 7.38 11.69
CA PHE A 146 -8.91 7.04 10.37
C PHE A 146 -9.87 5.84 10.44
N ASN A 147 -11.14 6.07 10.11
CA ASN A 147 -12.14 5.02 9.85
C ASN A 147 -12.12 4.62 8.36
N GLU A 148 -12.94 3.64 7.95
CA GLU A 148 -12.97 3.13 6.56
C GLU A 148 -13.17 4.24 5.51
N ASP A 149 -14.08 5.19 5.76
CA ASP A 149 -14.34 6.31 4.84
C ASP A 149 -13.15 7.26 4.72
N ALA A 150 -12.48 7.56 5.83
CA ALA A 150 -11.30 8.41 5.80
C ALA A 150 -10.11 7.68 5.16
N ILE A 151 -9.97 6.38 5.40
CA ILE A 151 -8.97 5.55 4.70
C ILE A 151 -9.18 5.65 3.19
N GLU A 152 -10.44 5.50 2.75
CA GLU A 152 -10.81 5.62 1.34
C GLU A 152 -10.44 6.99 0.76
N GLN A 153 -10.88 8.07 1.41
CA GLN A 153 -10.70 9.43 0.90
C GLN A 153 -9.24 9.87 0.90
N ILE A 154 -8.53 9.68 2.02
CA ILE A 154 -7.16 10.16 2.21
C ILE A 154 -6.18 9.28 1.45
N GLY A 155 -6.31 7.96 1.56
CA GLY A 155 -5.48 7.03 0.81
C GLY A 155 -5.62 7.23 -0.69
N ARG A 156 -6.83 7.53 -1.20
CA ARG A 156 -7.05 7.87 -2.60
C ARG A 156 -6.36 9.17 -3.02
N LYS A 157 -6.45 10.23 -2.21
CA LYS A 157 -5.76 11.51 -2.50
C LYS A 157 -4.25 11.32 -2.59
N ILE A 158 -3.66 10.63 -1.61
CA ILE A 158 -2.23 10.33 -1.60
C ILE A 158 -1.84 9.46 -2.80
N HIS A 159 -2.62 8.42 -3.12
CA HIS A 159 -2.36 7.56 -4.27
C HIS A 159 -2.37 8.34 -5.59
N VAL A 160 -3.39 9.18 -5.81
CA VAL A 160 -3.50 10.01 -7.02
C VAL A 160 -2.35 11.01 -7.12
N HIS A 161 -1.94 11.62 -6.00
CA HIS A 161 -0.79 12.52 -5.98
C HIS A 161 0.50 11.79 -6.37
N ILE A 162 0.79 10.63 -5.77
CA ILE A 162 1.98 9.85 -6.13
C ILE A 162 1.98 9.50 -7.62
N LEU A 163 0.82 9.13 -8.18
CA LEU A 163 0.70 8.84 -9.60
C LEU A 163 0.89 10.08 -10.50
N SER A 164 0.52 11.28 -10.05
CA SER A 164 0.72 12.50 -10.84
C SER A 164 2.19 12.90 -10.95
N GLU A 165 3.03 12.47 -10.01
CA GLU A 165 4.48 12.68 -10.06
C GLU A 165 5.20 11.74 -11.05
N PHE A 166 4.53 10.70 -11.55
CA PHE A 166 5.14 9.76 -12.50
C PHE A 166 5.23 10.37 -13.90
N GLN A 167 6.45 10.63 -14.35
CA GLN A 167 6.71 11.16 -15.70
C GLN A 167 6.93 10.03 -16.73
N ARG A 168 6.58 10.27 -18.00
CA ARG A 168 6.59 9.27 -19.10
C ARG A 168 7.91 8.54 -19.35
N HIS A 169 9.04 9.07 -18.88
CA HIS A 169 10.37 8.50 -19.12
C HIS A 169 11.11 8.12 -17.83
N MET A 170 10.46 8.26 -16.67
CA MET A 170 11.05 7.82 -15.41
C MET A 170 10.84 6.31 -15.26
N SER A 171 11.90 5.60 -14.91
CA SER A 171 11.82 4.20 -14.49
C SER A 171 11.43 4.06 -13.02
N SER A 172 11.77 5.07 -12.22
CA SER A 172 11.47 5.15 -10.80
C SER A 172 11.29 6.60 -10.34
N PHE A 173 10.53 6.78 -9.27
CA PHE A 173 10.28 8.06 -8.60
C PHE A 173 10.56 7.88 -7.10
N ARG A 174 11.21 8.88 -6.47
CA ARG A 174 11.45 8.89 -5.03
C ARG A 174 10.44 9.79 -4.34
N LEU A 175 9.54 9.20 -3.56
CA LEU A 175 8.72 9.94 -2.60
C LEU A 175 9.58 10.24 -1.37
N LYS A 176 9.83 11.52 -1.10
CA LYS A 176 10.71 11.94 -0.01
C LYS A 176 10.02 11.83 1.34
N GLU A 177 10.84 11.69 2.39
CA GLU A 177 10.39 11.90 3.75
C GLU A 177 9.84 13.31 3.92
N TYR A 178 8.83 13.45 4.78
CA TYR A 178 8.15 14.71 5.04
C TYR A 178 7.57 15.37 3.77
N ASP A 179 7.13 14.55 2.80
CA ASP A 179 6.44 15.03 1.61
C ASP A 179 5.28 15.98 1.98
N GLU A 180 5.34 17.20 1.45
CA GLU A 180 4.45 18.30 1.86
C GLU A 180 2.98 17.95 1.59
N PHE A 181 2.69 17.34 0.43
CA PHE A 181 1.34 16.95 0.09
C PHE A 181 0.80 15.88 1.05
N CYS A 182 1.61 14.86 1.35
CA CYS A 182 1.24 13.82 2.29
C CYS A 182 0.96 14.41 3.68
N GLN A 183 1.85 15.27 4.20
CA GLN A 183 1.67 15.92 5.50
C GLN A 183 0.39 16.77 5.55
N LEU A 184 0.17 17.63 4.56
CA LEU A 184 -1.02 18.48 4.52
C LEU A 184 -2.30 17.65 4.43
N THR A 185 -2.29 16.59 3.64
CA THR A 185 -3.46 15.72 3.47
C THR A 185 -3.81 14.97 4.76
N LEU A 186 -2.81 14.48 5.49
CA LEU A 186 -2.98 13.81 6.79
C LEU A 186 -3.47 14.80 7.88
N GLN A 187 -2.87 15.99 7.94
CA GLN A 187 -3.21 17.03 8.93
C GLN A 187 -4.58 17.67 8.72
N THR A 188 -5.06 17.76 7.47
CA THR A 188 -6.37 18.33 7.15
C THR A 188 -7.49 17.61 7.91
N LYS A 189 -7.34 16.31 8.20
CA LYS A 189 -8.30 15.57 9.02
C LYS A 189 -8.17 15.87 10.52
N ASN A 190 -6.95 15.95 11.04
CA ASN A 190 -6.70 16.26 12.46
C ASN A 190 -7.27 17.64 12.87
N ARG A 191 -7.41 18.58 11.92
CA ARG A 191 -8.06 19.87 12.16
C ARG A 191 -9.59 19.82 12.12
N LEU A 192 -10.19 18.98 11.27
CA LEU A 192 -11.66 18.86 11.17
C LEU A 192 -12.26 18.19 12.40
N VAL A 193 -11.63 17.13 12.92
CA VAL A 193 -12.05 16.45 14.16
C VAL A 193 -12.05 17.42 15.36
N LYS A 194 -11.01 18.24 15.49
CA LYS A 194 -10.90 19.25 16.56
C LYS A 194 -11.90 20.41 16.46
N LEU A 195 -12.44 20.68 15.27
CA LEU A 195 -13.46 21.73 15.07
C LEU A 195 -14.86 21.20 15.40
N GLU A 196 -15.18 19.96 15.03
CA GLU A 196 -16.47 19.32 15.36
C GLU A 196 -16.64 19.13 16.88
N GLU A 197 -15.59 18.78 17.61
CA GLU A 197 -15.62 18.67 19.08
C GLU A 197 -15.78 20.02 19.80
N ARG A 198 -15.43 21.14 19.15
CA ARG A 198 -15.61 22.50 19.68
C ARG A 198 -16.98 23.08 19.39
N SER A 199 -17.68 22.59 18.37
CA SER A 199 -19.05 23.00 18.04
C SER A 199 -20.13 22.20 18.77
N MET A 200 -19.75 21.12 19.46
CA MET A 200 -20.63 20.30 20.31
C MET A 200 -20.49 20.58 21.82
N LYS A 201 -19.71 21.59 22.19
CA LYS A 201 -19.61 22.15 23.55
C LYS A 201 -20.18 23.56 23.57
#